data_AF-A0A914D0K2-F1
#
_entry.id   AF-A0A914D0K2-F1
#
_cell.length_a   1.000
_cell.length_b   1.000
_cell.length_c   1.000
_cell.angle_alpha   90.00
_cell.angle_beta   90.00
_cell.angle_gamma   90.00
#
_symmetry.space_group_name_H-M   'P 1'
#
loop_
_entity.id
_entity.type
_entity.pdbx_description
1 polymer ?
#
loop_
_entity_poly.entity_id
_entity_poly.type
_entity_poly.pdbx_seq_one_letter_code
_entity_poly.pdbx_strand_id
1 'polypeptide(L)'
;DHSPHKASEVIAVELNLNVDEKKAVFRVLDETDEDPIMVIRLNQNWINTFGLAAANQVLDAIATFHMSQGQRRDEQATHLCFRFAEGSHINDCRDFLLNNAAYRNAFAPGALMLADIATFNMNYPGNLEPMGFCAKVNKIGIRRDDIQTIPFFYMY
;
A
#
# COMPACT_ATOMS: atom_id res chain seq x y z
N ASP A 1 10.76 23.75 -3.19
CA ASP A 1 11.08 22.86 -4.30
C ASP A 1 10.15 21.66 -4.29
N HIS A 2 9.28 21.61 -5.30
CA HIS A 2 8.18 20.64 -5.45
C HIS A 2 8.52 19.60 -6.51
N SER A 3 9.61 18.84 -6.31
CA SER A 3 10.11 17.93 -7.34
C SER A 3 9.80 16.45 -7.03
N PRO A 4 9.44 15.65 -8.04
CA PRO A 4 9.32 14.18 -7.94
C PRO A 4 10.55 13.52 -7.31
N HIS A 5 11.75 14.09 -7.55
CA HIS A 5 13.00 13.62 -6.97
C HIS A 5 12.94 13.60 -5.43
N LYS A 6 12.64 14.74 -4.82
CA LYS A 6 12.57 14.86 -3.35
C LYS A 6 11.46 13.98 -2.76
N ALA A 7 10.34 13.88 -3.46
CA ALA A 7 9.23 13.03 -3.05
C ALA A 7 9.63 11.54 -3.02
N SER A 8 10.28 11.07 -4.09
CA SER A 8 10.78 9.69 -4.16
C SER A 8 11.83 9.38 -3.07
N GLU A 9 12.66 10.37 -2.69
CA GLU A 9 13.62 10.22 -1.59
C GLU A 9 12.93 10.06 -0.24
N VAL A 10 11.93 10.89 0.03
CA VAL A 10 11.14 10.79 1.27
C VAL A 10 10.45 9.43 1.34
N ILE A 11 9.75 9.01 0.28
CA ILE A 11 9.07 7.71 0.24
C ILE A 11 10.06 6.56 0.42
N ALA A 12 11.24 6.65 -0.22
CA ALA A 12 12.27 5.63 -0.08
C ALA A 12 12.78 5.50 1.35
N VAL A 13 12.88 6.60 2.10
CA VAL A 13 13.23 6.57 3.52
C VAL A 13 12.09 6.00 4.36
N GLU A 14 10.86 6.49 4.18
CA GLU A 14 9.70 6.08 4.98
C GLU A 14 9.34 4.60 4.81
N LEU A 15 9.43 4.08 3.58
CA LEU A 15 9.12 2.67 3.27
C LEU A 15 10.37 1.77 3.24
N ASN A 16 11.57 2.34 3.39
CA ASN A 16 12.85 1.67 3.26
C ASN A 16 12.98 0.94 1.90
N LEU A 17 12.76 1.70 0.82
CA LEU A 17 12.87 1.22 -0.57
C LEU A 17 14.33 1.10 -1.00
N ASN A 18 14.61 0.12 -1.86
CA ASN A 18 15.90 0.00 -2.53
C ASN A 18 16.06 1.02 -3.68
N VAL A 19 17.24 1.06 -4.29
CA VAL A 19 17.57 2.03 -5.34
C VAL A 19 16.67 1.91 -6.56
N ASP A 20 16.30 0.69 -6.96
CA ASP A 20 15.50 0.45 -8.16
C ASP A 20 14.01 0.69 -7.91
N GLU A 21 13.51 0.33 -6.73
CA GLU A 21 12.18 0.72 -6.25
C GLU A 21 12.03 2.25 -6.18
N LYS A 22 13.03 2.95 -5.63
CA LYS A 22 13.04 4.42 -5.62
C LYS A 22 12.97 5.00 -7.02
N LYS A 23 13.74 4.46 -7.98
CA LYS A 23 13.71 4.91 -9.38
C LYS A 23 12.35 4.67 -10.03
N ALA A 24 11.71 3.54 -9.74
CA ALA A 24 10.37 3.25 -10.24
C ALA A 24 9.33 4.23 -9.65
N VAL A 25 9.40 4.52 -8.35
CA VAL A 25 8.56 5.55 -7.72
C VAL A 25 8.80 6.92 -8.35
N PHE A 26 10.07 7.31 -8.54
CA PHE A 26 10.41 8.56 -9.21
C PHE A 26 9.77 8.66 -10.59
N ARG A 27 9.92 7.62 -11.44
CA ARG A 27 9.32 7.59 -12.78
C ARG A 27 7.80 7.80 -12.73
N VAL A 28 7.10 7.06 -11.87
CA VAL A 28 5.65 7.20 -11.73
C VAL A 28 5.26 8.60 -11.25
N LEU A 29 6.02 9.19 -10.32
CA LEU A 29 5.80 10.54 -9.84
C LEU A 29 6.15 11.62 -10.88
N ASP A 30 6.99 11.34 -11.87
CA ASP A 30 7.33 12.27 -12.94
C ASP A 30 6.31 12.23 -14.09
N GLU A 31 5.75 11.04 -14.37
CA GLU A 31 4.81 10.81 -15.48
C GLU A 31 3.32 11.06 -15.15
N THR A 32 2.99 11.17 -13.87
CA THR A 32 1.61 11.44 -13.43
C THR A 32 1.38 12.93 -13.27
N ASP A 33 0.12 13.38 -13.28
CA ASP A 33 -0.21 14.77 -12.93
C ASP A 33 -0.66 14.85 -11.47
N GLU A 34 -1.91 15.19 -11.19
CA GLU A 34 -2.42 15.45 -9.84
C GLU A 34 -2.98 14.21 -9.13
N ASP A 35 -2.95 13.05 -9.80
CA ASP A 35 -3.53 11.81 -9.29
C ASP A 35 -2.89 11.36 -7.97
N PRO A 36 -3.70 11.04 -6.94
CA PRO A 36 -3.23 10.35 -5.76
C PRO A 36 -2.53 9.02 -6.08
N ILE A 37 -1.37 8.79 -5.48
CA ILE A 37 -0.58 7.58 -5.69
C ILE A 37 -0.43 6.85 -4.36
N MET A 38 -0.69 5.55 -4.36
CA MET A 38 -0.32 4.65 -3.28
C MET A 38 0.94 3.88 -3.68
N VAL A 39 1.98 3.96 -2.86
CA VAL A 39 3.20 3.17 -2.99
C VAL A 39 3.20 2.06 -1.93
N ILE A 40 3.47 0.82 -2.34
CA ILE A 40 3.46 -0.35 -1.45
C ILE A 40 4.83 -1.01 -1.42
N ARG A 41 5.40 -1.17 -0.22
CA ARG A 41 6.55 -2.03 0.02
C ARG A 41 6.09 -3.32 0.69
N LEU A 42 6.33 -4.46 0.05
CA LEU A 42 5.91 -5.76 0.58
C LEU A 42 6.74 -6.16 1.80
N ASN A 43 6.08 -6.85 2.74
CA ASN A 43 6.70 -7.42 3.92
C ASN A 43 7.21 -8.84 3.60
N GLN A 44 8.54 -9.00 3.58
CA GLN A 44 9.16 -10.29 3.26
C GLN A 44 8.76 -11.40 4.24
N ASN A 45 8.52 -11.07 5.52
CA ASN A 45 8.07 -12.07 6.50
C ASN A 45 6.68 -12.61 6.13
N TRP A 46 5.77 -11.74 5.72
CA TRP A 46 4.45 -12.15 5.22
C TRP A 46 4.57 -13.00 3.96
N ILE A 47 5.40 -12.58 2.99
CA ILE A 47 5.64 -13.36 1.77
C ILE A 47 6.20 -14.74 2.09
N ASN A 48 7.11 -14.85 3.06
CA ASN A 48 7.68 -16.14 3.45
C ASN A 48 6.61 -17.10 4.02
N THR A 49 5.53 -16.57 4.61
CA THR A 49 4.44 -17.35 5.18
C THR A 49 3.36 -17.72 4.16
N PHE A 50 2.92 -16.77 3.34
CA PHE A 50 1.76 -16.95 2.44
C PHE A 50 2.13 -17.08 0.95
N GLY A 51 3.38 -16.77 0.60
CA GLY A 51 3.90 -16.84 -0.76
C GLY A 51 3.66 -15.58 -1.58
N LEU A 52 4.53 -15.37 -2.57
CA LEU A 52 4.44 -14.23 -3.50
C LEU A 52 3.16 -14.28 -4.35
N ALA A 53 2.67 -15.48 -4.69
CA ALA A 53 1.43 -15.63 -5.44
C ALA A 53 0.22 -15.05 -4.70
N ALA A 54 0.14 -15.24 -3.37
CA ALA A 54 -0.92 -14.65 -2.56
C ALA A 54 -0.80 -13.12 -2.49
N ALA A 55 0.43 -12.59 -2.37
CA ALA A 55 0.65 -11.15 -2.43
C ALA A 55 0.21 -10.56 -3.78
N ASN A 56 0.56 -11.22 -4.89
CA ASN A 56 0.16 -10.79 -6.23
C ASN A 56 -1.35 -10.78 -6.41
N GLN A 57 -2.10 -11.72 -5.82
CA GLN A 57 -3.57 -11.68 -5.87
C GLN A 57 -4.15 -10.44 -5.19
N VAL A 58 -3.58 -10.01 -4.07
CA VAL A 58 -3.99 -8.77 -3.39
C VAL A 58 -3.60 -7.55 -4.21
N LEU A 59 -2.38 -7.51 -4.75
CA LEU A 59 -1.90 -6.42 -5.61
C LEU A 59 -2.74 -6.31 -6.89
N ASP A 60 -3.13 -7.42 -7.49
CA ASP A 60 -4.05 -7.47 -8.63
C ASP A 60 -5.44 -6.95 -8.28
N ALA A 61 -5.95 -7.29 -7.09
CA ALA A 61 -7.22 -6.76 -6.61
C ALA A 61 -7.15 -5.23 -6.39
N ILE A 62 -6.04 -4.70 -5.88
CA ILE A 62 -5.79 -3.25 -5.79
C ILE A 62 -5.75 -2.63 -7.19
N ALA A 63 -4.97 -3.24 -8.10
CA ALA A 63 -4.78 -2.74 -9.45
C ALA A 63 -6.06 -2.66 -10.27
N THR A 64 -7.00 -3.57 -10.03
CA THR A 64 -8.25 -3.71 -10.79
C THR A 64 -9.47 -3.14 -10.07
N PHE A 65 -9.31 -2.63 -8.85
CA PHE A 65 -10.40 -2.04 -8.07
C PHE A 65 -11.10 -0.90 -8.84
N HIS A 66 -12.41 -1.05 -9.07
CA HIS A 66 -13.24 -0.11 -9.86
C HIS A 66 -12.71 0.17 -11.28
N MET A 67 -11.93 -0.75 -11.87
CA MET A 67 -11.43 -0.63 -13.24
C MET A 67 -12.34 -1.38 -14.22
N SER A 68 -12.44 -0.88 -15.45
CA SER A 68 -13.09 -1.64 -16.52
C SER A 68 -12.25 -2.86 -16.89
N GLN A 69 -12.85 -3.88 -17.51
CA GLN A 69 -12.12 -5.10 -17.89
C GLN A 69 -10.85 -4.77 -18.71
N GLY A 70 -9.72 -5.34 -18.28
CA GLY A 70 -8.42 -5.15 -18.91
C GLY A 70 -7.68 -3.87 -18.52
N GLN A 71 -8.30 -2.96 -17.75
CA GLN A 71 -7.64 -1.76 -17.24
C GLN A 71 -7.03 -2.00 -15.86
N ARG A 72 -5.92 -1.30 -15.57
CA ARG A 72 -5.18 -1.42 -14.30
C ARG A 72 -4.60 -0.08 -13.87
N ARG A 73 -4.40 0.08 -12.56
CA ARG A 73 -3.86 1.29 -11.91
C ARG A 73 -2.34 1.28 -11.73
N ASP A 74 -1.70 0.14 -12.01
CA ASP A 74 -0.28 -0.11 -11.80
C ASP A 74 0.45 -0.47 -13.10
N GLU A 75 1.77 -0.34 -13.06
CA GLU A 75 2.64 -1.01 -14.02
C GLU A 75 2.82 -2.46 -13.56
N GLN A 76 2.13 -3.40 -14.21
CA GLN A 76 2.12 -4.84 -13.89
C GLN A 76 3.50 -5.44 -13.54
N ALA A 77 4.57 -4.90 -14.11
CA ALA A 77 5.93 -5.39 -13.87
C ALA A 77 6.46 -5.14 -12.45
N THR A 78 5.94 -4.12 -11.74
CA THR A 78 6.49 -3.71 -10.43
C THR A 78 5.51 -3.83 -9.27
N HIS A 79 4.19 -3.72 -9.51
CA HIS A 79 3.16 -3.65 -8.45
C HIS A 79 3.51 -2.71 -7.28
N LEU A 80 4.32 -1.69 -7.55
CA LEU A 80 4.90 -0.83 -6.52
C LEU A 80 4.05 0.42 -6.31
N CYS A 81 3.49 0.96 -7.39
CA CYS A 81 2.73 2.21 -7.40
C CYS A 81 1.36 1.99 -8.03
N PHE A 82 0.32 2.51 -7.37
CA PHE A 82 -1.06 2.42 -7.81
C PHE A 82 -1.65 3.82 -7.89
N ARG A 83 -2.12 4.20 -9.09
CA ARG A 83 -2.71 5.52 -9.38
C ARG A 83 -4.21 5.48 -9.08
N PHE A 84 -4.69 6.42 -8.28
CA PHE A 84 -6.11 6.57 -7.97
C PHE A 84 -6.62 7.91 -8.48
N ALA A 85 -7.86 7.94 -8.96
CA ALA A 85 -8.52 9.19 -9.33
C ALA A 85 -8.78 10.10 -8.12
N GLU A 86 -8.97 9.51 -6.93
CA GLU A 86 -9.25 10.24 -5.69
C GLU A 86 -8.64 9.52 -4.48
N GLY A 87 -8.30 10.27 -3.43
CA GLY A 87 -7.75 9.70 -2.21
C GLY A 87 -8.76 8.85 -1.42
N SER A 88 -10.07 9.15 -1.55
CA SER A 88 -11.19 8.37 -1.00
C SER A 88 -11.17 6.93 -1.51
N HIS A 89 -10.89 6.73 -2.81
CA HIS A 89 -10.84 5.42 -3.44
C HIS A 89 -9.76 4.49 -2.85
N ILE A 90 -8.72 5.03 -2.21
CA ILE A 90 -7.73 4.22 -1.49
C ILE A 90 -8.38 3.56 -0.26
N ASN A 91 -9.19 4.31 0.49
CA ASN A 91 -9.91 3.77 1.64
C ASN A 91 -11.00 2.78 1.20
N ASP A 92 -11.74 3.09 0.13
CA ASP A 92 -12.76 2.16 -0.39
C ASP A 92 -12.13 0.83 -0.86
N CYS A 93 -10.95 0.91 -1.50
CA CYS A 93 -10.18 -0.27 -1.91
C CYS A 93 -9.74 -1.09 -0.69
N ARG A 94 -9.22 -0.42 0.34
CA ARG A 94 -8.85 -1.06 1.61
C ARG A 94 -10.03 -1.81 2.22
N ASP A 95 -11.18 -1.16 2.32
CA ASP A 95 -12.37 -1.72 2.96
C ASP A 95 -12.95 -2.87 2.14
N PHE A 96 -12.92 -2.78 0.80
CA PHE A 96 -13.27 -3.89 -0.08
C PHE A 96 -12.39 -5.13 0.19
N LEU A 97 -11.07 -4.95 0.25
CA LEU A 97 -10.13 -6.05 0.50
C LEU A 97 -10.30 -6.65 1.90
N LEU A 98 -10.44 -5.81 2.92
CA LEU A 98 -10.59 -6.25 4.31
C LEU A 98 -11.88 -7.08 4.52
N ASN A 99 -12.96 -6.66 3.85
CA ASN A 99 -14.26 -7.33 3.94
C ASN A 99 -14.35 -8.59 3.07
N ASN A 100 -13.45 -8.77 2.10
CA ASN A 100 -13.39 -9.97 1.28
C ASN A 100 -12.54 -11.07 1.95
N ALA A 101 -13.17 -12.22 2.20
CA ALA A 101 -12.51 -13.35 2.86
C ALA A 101 -11.24 -13.84 2.13
N ALA A 102 -11.14 -13.65 0.80
CA ALA A 102 -9.98 -14.07 0.02
C ALA A 102 -8.71 -13.25 0.30
N TYR A 103 -8.85 -12.01 0.79
CA TYR A 103 -7.71 -11.09 0.98
C TYR A 103 -7.48 -10.71 2.45
N ARG A 104 -8.34 -11.17 3.35
CA ARG A 104 -8.32 -10.77 4.76
C ARG A 104 -7.00 -11.10 5.47
N ASN A 105 -6.29 -12.15 5.04
CA ASN A 105 -4.98 -12.52 5.59
C ASN A 105 -3.86 -11.51 5.27
N ALA A 106 -4.08 -10.58 4.33
CA ALA A 106 -3.15 -9.49 4.07
C ALA A 106 -3.12 -8.43 5.19
N PHE A 107 -4.13 -8.43 6.07
CA PHE A 107 -4.29 -7.44 7.12
C PHE A 107 -3.85 -7.98 8.47
N ALA A 108 -3.13 -7.15 9.23
CA ALA A 108 -2.75 -7.38 10.61
C ALA A 108 -3.65 -6.58 11.57
N PRO A 109 -3.80 -7.01 12.82
CA PRO A 109 -4.46 -6.20 13.85
C PRO A 109 -3.68 -4.89 14.07
N GLY A 110 -4.39 -3.77 14.16
CA GLY A 110 -3.78 -2.49 14.53
C GLY A 110 -3.37 -2.43 15.99
N ALA A 111 -2.68 -1.37 16.38
CA ALA A 111 -2.10 -1.23 17.71
C ALA A 111 -3.13 -1.34 18.85
N LEU A 112 -4.34 -0.81 18.67
CA LEU A 112 -5.42 -0.91 19.66
C LEU A 112 -5.91 -2.35 19.79
N MET A 113 -6.20 -3.02 18.67
CA MET A 113 -6.59 -4.44 18.69
C MET A 113 -5.49 -5.34 19.27
N LEU A 114 -4.22 -5.07 18.99
CA LEU A 114 -3.09 -5.78 19.60
C LEU A 114 -3.04 -5.58 21.11
N ALA A 115 -3.28 -4.34 21.58
CA ALA A 115 -3.36 -4.05 23.01
C ALA A 115 -4.50 -4.82 23.66
N ASP A 116 -5.67 -4.92 23.02
CA ASP A 116 -6.79 -5.71 23.53
C ASP A 116 -6.47 -7.21 23.53
N ILE A 117 -5.88 -7.75 22.46
CA ILE A 117 -5.46 -9.16 22.38
C ILE A 117 -4.51 -9.49 23.53
N ALA A 118 -3.52 -8.64 23.79
CA ALA A 118 -2.55 -8.83 24.86
C ALA A 118 -3.17 -8.66 26.26
N THR A 119 -4.01 -7.64 26.45
CA THR A 119 -4.63 -7.30 27.76
C THR A 119 -5.65 -8.35 28.18
N PHE A 120 -6.44 -8.85 27.24
CA PHE A 120 -7.49 -9.84 27.49
C PHE A 120 -7.07 -11.29 27.21
N ASN A 121 -5.78 -11.52 26.89
CA ASN A 121 -5.22 -12.83 26.54
C ASN A 121 -6.07 -13.57 25.51
N MET A 122 -6.54 -12.85 24.48
CA MET A 122 -7.38 -13.42 23.44
C MET A 122 -6.52 -14.26 22.50
N ASN A 123 -6.96 -15.48 22.20
CA ASN A 123 -6.33 -16.27 21.16
C ASN A 123 -6.71 -15.68 19.79
N TYR A 124 -5.80 -14.92 19.17
CA TYR A 124 -6.00 -14.36 17.84
C TYR A 124 -5.40 -15.31 16.79
N PRO A 125 -6.23 -16.01 15.98
CA PRO A 125 -5.75 -16.98 15.00
C PRO A 125 -5.24 -16.32 13.70
N GLY A 126 -5.28 -14.99 13.61
CA GLY A 126 -4.89 -14.24 12.41
C GLY A 126 -3.41 -13.90 12.38
N ASN A 127 -2.96 -13.37 11.25
CA ASN A 127 -1.58 -12.94 11.10
C ASN A 127 -1.31 -11.65 11.88
N LEU A 128 -0.14 -11.57 12.51
CA LEU A 128 0.30 -10.39 13.26
C LEU A 128 1.09 -9.40 12.38
N GLU A 129 1.58 -9.87 11.24
CA GLU A 129 2.35 -9.07 10.29
C GLU A 129 1.46 -8.61 9.12
N PRO A 130 1.48 -7.34 8.71
CA PRO A 130 0.76 -6.92 7.51
C PRO A 130 1.45 -7.44 6.24
N MET A 131 0.71 -7.53 5.13
CA MET A 131 1.28 -7.89 3.82
C MET A 131 2.32 -6.87 3.33
N GLY A 132 2.15 -5.60 3.69
CA GLY A 132 3.06 -4.54 3.28
C GLY A 132 2.85 -3.25 4.03
N PHE A 133 3.69 -2.28 3.68
CA PHE A 133 3.69 -0.92 4.22
C PHE A 133 3.40 0.05 3.09
N CYS A 134 2.55 1.05 3.36
CA CYS A 134 2.02 1.91 2.31
C CYS A 134 2.29 3.38 2.59
N ALA A 135 2.65 4.12 1.55
CA ALA A 135 2.67 5.58 1.55
C ALA A 135 1.65 6.09 0.53
N LYS A 136 0.84 7.07 0.92
CA LYS A 136 -0.04 7.84 0.04
C LYS A 136 0.65 9.15 -0.31
N VAL A 137 0.63 9.51 -1.60
CA VAL A 137 1.15 10.75 -2.13
C VAL A 137 0.01 11.52 -2.78
N ASN A 138 -0.29 12.72 -2.29
CA ASN A 138 -1.23 13.63 -2.92
C ASN A 138 -0.46 14.63 -3.81
N LYS A 139 -0.68 14.64 -5.12
CA LYS A 139 0.03 15.57 -6.02
C LYS A 139 -0.71 16.90 -6.18
N ILE A 140 -0.61 17.78 -5.19
CA ILE A 140 -0.91 19.22 -5.37
C ILE A 140 0.39 19.99 -5.10
N GLY A 141 1.33 19.92 -6.05
CA GLY A 141 2.69 20.45 -5.89
C GLY A 141 3.45 19.76 -4.75
N ILE A 142 4.08 18.62 -5.02
CA ILE A 142 4.55 17.69 -3.99
C ILE A 142 5.42 18.37 -2.91
N ARG A 143 4.93 18.37 -1.67
CA ARG A 143 5.65 18.70 -0.43
C ARG A 143 5.85 17.44 0.39
N ARG A 144 6.73 17.52 1.39
CA ARG A 144 6.88 16.46 2.38
C ARG A 144 5.55 16.15 3.08
N ASP A 145 4.76 17.18 3.39
CA ASP A 145 3.47 17.06 4.10
C ASP A 145 2.38 16.39 3.25
N ASP A 146 2.57 16.32 1.93
CA ASP A 146 1.65 15.64 1.02
C ASP A 146 1.88 14.12 0.95
N ILE A 147 2.95 13.64 1.59
CA ILE A 147 3.29 12.22 1.72
C ILE A 147 2.86 11.75 3.10
N GLN A 148 2.01 10.73 3.13
CA GLN A 148 1.47 10.17 4.37
C GLN A 148 1.69 8.66 4.39
N THR A 149 2.45 8.16 5.36
CA THR A 149 2.44 6.72 5.67
C THR A 149 1.05 6.36 6.18
N ILE A 150 0.41 5.38 5.54
CA ILE A 150 -0.96 4.98 5.86
C ILE A 150 -0.98 3.52 6.37
N PRO A 151 -1.73 3.19 7.43
CA PRO A 151 -1.88 1.81 7.91
C PRO A 151 -2.83 0.99 7.02
N PHE A 152 -2.57 0.94 5.71
CA PHE A 152 -3.48 0.30 4.74
C PHE A 152 -3.77 -1.16 5.12
N PHE A 153 -2.74 -1.93 5.43
CA PHE A 153 -2.85 -3.35 5.82
C PHE A 153 -3.01 -3.58 7.33
N TYR A 154 -3.46 -2.57 8.09
CA TYR A 154 -3.80 -2.73 9.51
C TYR A 154 -5.29 -2.56 9.75
N MET A 155 -5.87 -3.41 10.60
CA MET A 155 -7.24 -3.31 11.09
C MET A 155 -7.32 -2.24 12.19
N TYR A 156 -8.45 -1.53 12.28
CA TYR A 156 -8.69 -0.55 13.35
C TYR A 156 -9.76 -1.06 14.29
#